data_AF-A0A8D9B9Q0-F1
#
_entry.id   AF-A0A8D9B9Q0-F1
#
_cell.length_a   1.000
_cell.length_b   1.000
_cell.length_c   1.000
_cell.angle_alpha   90.00
_cell.angle_beta   90.00
_cell.angle_gamma   90.00
#
_symmetry.space_group_name_H-M   'P 1'
#
loop_
_entity.id
_entity.type
_entity.pdbx_description
1 polymer ?
#
loop_
_entity_poly.entity_id
_entity_poly.type
_entity_poly.pdbx_seq_one_letter_code
_entity_poly.pdbx_strand_id
1 'polypeptide(L)'
;MKTERKAPSPPERKRHVPGIIRGILKFDVYTTEKFCKLVDRFFPGRYYRKYYKMLEYTCHGIPWISCWLIFIWLVWSPSLFQMQINFLIGLLLDILLVALLKAYTRRARPPSNKPDMIGSVGPDKFSFPSGHVSRAVYIAFFFLYLHPFVNFFLRAPLLSWVTSLAASRILLRRHYILDVLGGFVLGLLEACFISYVWLGKDTCQWLVTFLSDEKMGDYD
;
A
#
# COMPACT_ATOMS: atom_id res chain seq x y z
N MET A 1 16.48 -10.07 44.07
CA MET A 1 16.00 -10.21 42.67
C MET A 1 16.88 -9.32 41.80
N LYS A 2 17.86 -9.89 41.10
CA LYS A 2 18.85 -9.14 40.30
C LYS A 2 18.18 -8.59 39.03
N THR A 3 18.26 -7.29 38.81
CA THR A 3 17.84 -6.62 37.58
C THR A 3 18.85 -6.93 36.47
N GLU A 4 18.46 -7.79 35.52
CA GLU A 4 19.22 -8.01 34.29
C GLU A 4 19.26 -6.71 33.49
N ARG A 5 20.43 -6.07 33.44
CA ARG A 5 20.70 -4.98 32.50
C ARG A 5 20.76 -5.57 31.09
N LYS A 6 19.72 -5.32 30.31
CA LYS A 6 19.66 -5.65 28.89
C LYS A 6 20.87 -5.02 28.19
N ALA A 7 21.73 -5.83 27.59
CA ALA A 7 22.93 -5.36 26.89
C ALA A 7 22.54 -4.35 25.79
N PRO A 8 23.34 -3.28 25.58
CA PRO A 8 23.07 -2.31 24.53
C PRO A 8 23.07 -3.01 23.16
N SER A 9 22.02 -2.78 22.38
CA SER A 9 21.92 -3.31 21.02
C SER A 9 23.11 -2.85 20.18
N PRO A 10 23.69 -3.72 19.33
CA PRO A 10 24.83 -3.36 18.50
C PRO A 10 24.49 -2.12 17.64
N PRO A 11 25.46 -1.23 17.38
CA PRO A 11 25.22 0.00 16.63
C PRO A 11 24.70 -0.34 15.24
N GLU A 12 23.50 0.15 14.91
CA GLU A 12 22.94 0.01 13.57
C GLU A 12 23.93 0.59 12.55
N ARG A 13 24.36 -0.26 11.61
CA ARG A 13 25.29 0.12 10.55
C ARG A 13 24.63 1.21 9.69
N LYS A 14 24.97 2.48 9.95
CA LYS A 14 24.41 3.62 9.20
C LYS A 14 24.81 3.49 7.73
N ARG A 15 23.80 3.34 6.85
CA ARG A 15 24.02 3.20 5.40
C ARG A 15 24.74 4.44 4.87
N HIS A 16 25.81 4.25 4.10
CA HIS A 16 26.51 5.34 3.43
C HIS A 16 25.68 5.79 2.22
N VAL A 17 24.99 6.93 2.35
CA VAL A 17 24.16 7.51 1.29
C VAL A 17 24.99 8.54 0.51
N PRO A 18 25.10 8.43 -0.83
CA PRO A 18 25.79 9.41 -1.67
C PRO A 18 25.34 10.85 -1.41
N GLY A 19 26.25 11.82 -1.58
CA GLY A 19 26.00 13.23 -1.26
C GLY A 19 24.78 13.82 -1.98
N ILE A 20 24.61 13.50 -3.27
CA ILE A 20 23.48 13.96 -4.09
C ILE A 20 22.14 13.47 -3.54
N ILE A 21 22.05 12.16 -3.25
CA ILE A 21 20.82 11.55 -2.69
C ILE A 21 20.51 12.17 -1.33
N ARG A 22 21.53 12.43 -0.49
CA ARG A 22 21.33 13.13 0.78
C ARG A 22 20.77 14.55 0.59
N GLY A 23 21.20 15.26 -0.46
CA GLY A 23 20.65 16.57 -0.83
C GLY A 23 19.17 16.50 -1.17
N ILE A 24 18.78 15.56 -2.05
CA ILE A 24 17.39 15.32 -2.44
C ILE A 24 16.52 14.97 -1.22
N LEU A 25 17.00 14.07 -0.36
CA LEU A 25 16.27 13.67 0.85
C LEU A 25 16.07 14.85 1.82
N LYS A 26 17.08 15.71 1.99
CA LYS A 26 16.94 16.93 2.82
C LYS A 26 15.92 17.89 2.24
N PHE A 27 15.95 18.09 0.92
CA PHE A 27 14.99 18.95 0.24
C PHE A 27 13.55 18.42 0.37
N ASP A 28 13.35 17.11 0.24
CA ASP A 28 12.04 16.45 0.43
C ASP A 28 11.53 16.61 1.86
N VAL A 29 12.39 16.42 2.88
CA VAL A 29 12.05 16.65 4.29
C VAL A 29 11.58 18.09 4.48
N TYR A 30 12.37 19.07 4.03
CA TYR A 30 12.06 20.49 4.15
C TYR A 30 10.75 20.86 3.45
N THR A 31 10.57 20.38 2.22
CA THR A 31 9.37 20.66 1.41
C THR A 31 8.13 20.04 2.04
N THR A 32 8.21 18.79 2.48
CA THR A 32 7.13 18.10 3.19
C THR A 32 6.74 18.88 4.46
N GLU A 33 7.72 19.27 5.28
CA GLU A 33 7.43 19.99 6.52
C GLU A 33 6.78 21.36 6.27
N LYS A 34 7.28 22.11 5.28
CA LYS A 34 6.68 23.39 4.88
C LYS A 34 5.26 23.20 4.37
N PHE A 35 5.04 22.23 3.49
CA PHE A 35 3.71 21.92 2.96
C PHE A 35 2.73 21.63 4.09
N CYS A 36 3.06 20.70 4.99
CA CYS A 36 2.13 20.38 6.05
C CYS A 36 1.93 21.54 7.04
N LYS A 37 2.96 22.37 7.33
CA LYS A 37 2.79 23.59 8.14
C LYS A 37 1.85 24.60 7.48
N LEU A 38 1.93 24.74 6.16
CA LEU A 38 1.01 25.57 5.38
C LEU A 38 -0.42 25.04 5.49
N VAL A 39 -0.62 23.74 5.26
CA VAL A 39 -1.96 23.13 5.37
C VAL A 39 -2.50 23.23 6.79
N ASP A 40 -1.69 22.98 7.82
CA ASP A 40 -2.09 23.08 9.23
C ASP A 40 -2.56 24.50 9.62
N ARG A 41 -2.12 25.55 8.90
CA ARG A 41 -2.60 26.93 9.11
C ARG A 41 -4.07 27.10 8.71
N PHE A 42 -4.51 26.41 7.66
CA PHE A 42 -5.89 26.50 7.15
C PHE A 42 -6.78 25.38 7.73
N PHE A 43 -6.23 24.18 7.83
CA PHE A 43 -6.91 22.97 8.28
C PHE A 43 -6.08 22.33 9.39
N PRO A 44 -6.27 22.72 10.66
CA PRO A 44 -5.43 22.22 11.74
C PRO A 44 -5.56 20.71 11.86
N GLY A 45 -4.46 19.98 11.60
CA GLY A 45 -4.46 18.53 11.48
C GLY A 45 -5.00 17.78 12.70
N ARG A 46 -5.06 18.42 13.87
CA ARG A 46 -5.69 17.86 15.09
C ARG A 46 -7.18 17.55 14.91
N TYR A 47 -7.92 18.39 14.18
CA TYR A 47 -9.36 18.20 13.97
C TYR A 47 -9.63 17.13 12.91
N TYR A 48 -8.80 17.09 11.86
CA TYR A 48 -8.99 16.19 10.74
C TYR A 48 -8.29 14.83 10.87
N ARG A 49 -7.50 14.65 11.93
CA ARG A 49 -6.75 13.41 12.19
C ARG A 49 -7.62 12.16 12.14
N LYS A 50 -8.84 12.23 12.69
CA LYS A 50 -9.79 11.11 12.68
C LYS A 50 -10.11 10.68 11.24
N TYR A 51 -10.45 11.62 10.37
CA TYR A 51 -10.77 11.34 8.96
C TYR A 51 -9.57 10.78 8.21
N TYR A 52 -8.38 11.33 8.43
CA TYR A 52 -7.16 10.80 7.83
C TYR A 52 -6.85 9.36 8.28
N LYS A 53 -7.14 9.01 9.54
CA LYS A 53 -7.04 7.63 10.03
C LYS A 53 -8.11 6.72 9.42
N MET A 54 -9.33 7.21 9.22
CA MET A 54 -10.35 6.41 8.53
C MET A 54 -9.87 6.06 7.11
N LEU A 55 -9.29 7.03 6.39
CA LEU A 55 -8.65 6.78 5.10
C LEU A 55 -7.51 5.74 5.20
N GLU A 56 -6.66 5.81 6.23
CA GLU A 56 -5.62 4.79 6.50
C GLU A 56 -6.23 3.38 6.53
N TYR A 57 -7.32 3.19 7.27
CA TYR A 57 -7.98 1.89 7.38
C TYR A 57 -8.58 1.41 6.07
N THR A 58 -9.15 2.32 5.25
CA THR A 58 -9.72 1.95 3.94
C THR A 58 -8.70 1.34 2.97
N CYS A 59 -7.39 1.52 3.19
CA CYS A 59 -6.35 0.97 2.32
C CYS A 59 -5.33 0.11 3.07
N HIS A 60 -5.76 -0.50 4.18
CA HIS A 60 -4.91 -1.41 4.95
C HIS A 60 -4.86 -2.80 4.29
N GLY A 61 -3.67 -3.41 4.23
CA GLY A 61 -3.48 -4.68 3.51
C GLY A 61 -4.32 -5.84 4.06
N ILE A 62 -4.41 -5.99 5.39
CA ILE A 62 -5.18 -7.07 6.03
C ILE A 62 -6.66 -7.05 5.60
N PRO A 63 -7.44 -5.96 5.81
CA PRO A 63 -8.81 -5.88 5.32
C PRO A 63 -8.95 -6.18 3.83
N TRP A 64 -8.07 -5.64 2.97
CA TRP A 64 -8.15 -5.87 1.53
C TRP A 64 -7.97 -7.34 1.16
N ILE A 65 -6.97 -8.02 1.71
CA ILE A 65 -6.78 -9.46 1.44
C ILE A 65 -7.96 -10.26 2.01
N SER A 66 -8.33 -10.03 3.27
CA SER A 66 -9.39 -10.80 3.92
C SER A 66 -10.73 -10.64 3.21
N CYS A 67 -11.13 -9.40 2.89
CA CYS A 67 -12.37 -9.15 2.14
C CYS A 67 -12.33 -9.74 0.74
N TRP A 68 -11.17 -9.73 0.06
CA TRP A 68 -11.06 -10.29 -1.28
C TRP A 68 -11.12 -11.82 -1.29
N LEU A 69 -10.49 -12.50 -0.33
CA LEU A 69 -10.63 -13.95 -0.15
C LEU A 69 -12.08 -14.34 0.16
N ILE A 70 -12.74 -13.58 1.04
CA ILE A 70 -14.17 -13.77 1.32
C ILE A 70 -15.01 -13.56 0.06
N PHE A 71 -14.69 -12.56 -0.78
CA PHE A 71 -15.39 -12.31 -2.03
C PHE A 71 -15.25 -13.46 -3.03
N ILE A 72 -14.05 -14.05 -3.16
CA ILE A 72 -13.83 -15.25 -3.98
C ILE A 72 -14.73 -16.40 -3.51
N TRP A 73 -14.79 -16.61 -2.20
CA TRP A 73 -15.55 -17.70 -1.60
C TRP A 73 -17.07 -17.49 -1.69
N LEU A 74 -17.56 -16.28 -1.38
CA LEU A 74 -19.00 -15.97 -1.39
C LEU A 74 -19.58 -15.85 -2.80
N VAL A 75 -18.79 -15.34 -3.75
CA VAL A 75 -19.23 -15.13 -5.14
C VAL A 75 -18.51 -16.14 -6.02
N TRP A 76 -18.93 -17.39 -5.86
CA TRP A 76 -18.40 -18.53 -6.60
C TRP A 76 -18.90 -18.50 -8.06
N SER A 77 -18.11 -17.89 -8.94
CA SER A 77 -18.44 -17.75 -10.36
C SER A 77 -17.20 -17.93 -11.23
N PRO A 78 -17.16 -18.96 -12.10
CA PRO A 78 -16.05 -19.20 -13.03
C PRO A 78 -15.74 -18.01 -13.94
N SER A 79 -16.73 -17.16 -14.22
CA SER A 79 -16.56 -15.92 -14.99
C SER A 79 -15.74 -14.85 -14.27
N LEU A 80 -15.71 -14.86 -12.94
CA LEU A 80 -15.02 -13.87 -12.11
C LEU A 80 -13.63 -14.32 -11.66
N PHE A 81 -13.35 -15.63 -11.66
CA PHE A 81 -12.08 -16.19 -11.16
C PHE A 81 -10.85 -15.58 -11.82
N GLN A 82 -10.89 -15.28 -13.12
CA GLN A 82 -9.77 -14.64 -13.80
C GLN A 82 -9.42 -13.29 -13.19
N MET A 83 -10.41 -12.41 -13.01
CA MET A 83 -10.20 -11.10 -12.38
C MET A 83 -9.81 -11.27 -10.91
N GLN A 84 -10.52 -12.13 -10.18
CA GLN A 84 -10.31 -12.33 -8.74
C GLN A 84 -8.90 -12.80 -8.41
N ILE A 85 -8.38 -13.80 -9.14
CA ILE A 85 -7.06 -14.36 -8.91
C ILE A 85 -5.95 -13.39 -9.33
N ASN A 86 -6.05 -12.78 -10.52
CA ASN A 86 -5.05 -11.78 -10.95
C ASN A 86 -5.00 -10.57 -9.99
N PHE A 87 -6.16 -10.11 -9.51
CA PHE A 87 -6.21 -9.03 -8.52
C PHE A 87 -5.53 -9.42 -7.21
N LEU A 88 -5.83 -10.62 -6.69
CA LEU A 88 -5.25 -11.15 -5.45
C LEU A 88 -3.73 -11.28 -5.55
N ILE A 89 -3.23 -11.83 -6.66
CA ILE A 89 -1.78 -11.95 -6.92
C ILE A 89 -1.12 -10.57 -6.86
N GLY A 90 -1.71 -9.54 -7.47
CA GLY A 90 -1.15 -8.19 -7.40
C GLY A 90 -1.22 -7.56 -6.01
N LEU A 91 -2.26 -7.83 -5.20
CA LEU A 91 -2.29 -7.39 -3.80
C LEU A 91 -1.17 -8.04 -2.95
N LEU A 92 -0.90 -9.33 -3.19
CA LEU A 92 0.19 -10.05 -2.52
C LEU A 92 1.55 -9.52 -2.98
N LEU A 93 1.68 -9.25 -4.28
CA LEU A 93 2.87 -8.64 -4.87
C LEU A 93 3.17 -7.26 -4.24
N ASP A 94 2.16 -6.40 -4.09
CA ASP A 94 2.31 -5.08 -3.45
C ASP A 94 2.89 -5.20 -2.04
N ILE A 95 2.33 -6.09 -1.22
CA ILE A 95 2.80 -6.28 0.15
C ILE A 95 4.25 -6.77 0.17
N LEU A 96 4.60 -7.72 -0.71
CA LEU A 96 5.94 -8.25 -0.83
C LEU A 96 6.94 -7.17 -1.26
N LEU A 97 6.67 -6.46 -2.35
CA LEU A 97 7.58 -5.43 -2.90
C LEU A 97 7.74 -4.26 -1.94
N VAL A 98 6.65 -3.79 -1.33
CA VAL A 98 6.70 -2.75 -0.30
C VAL A 98 7.55 -3.20 0.90
N ALA A 99 7.38 -4.43 1.38
CA ALA A 99 8.17 -4.95 2.49
C ALA A 99 9.66 -5.03 2.17
N LEU A 100 10.01 -5.53 0.97
CA LEU A 100 11.39 -5.62 0.50
C LEU A 100 12.03 -4.23 0.33
N LEU A 101 11.33 -3.29 -0.30
CA LEU A 101 11.83 -1.93 -0.52
C LEU A 101 11.98 -1.17 0.80
N LYS A 102 11.06 -1.35 1.76
CA LYS A 102 11.20 -0.79 3.11
C LYS A 102 12.42 -1.38 3.83
N ALA A 103 12.60 -2.70 3.78
CA ALA A 103 13.73 -3.38 4.41
C ALA A 103 15.08 -2.99 3.78
N TYR A 104 15.09 -2.69 2.48
CA TYR A 104 16.26 -2.24 1.74
C TYR A 104 16.60 -0.76 1.99
N THR A 105 15.62 0.13 1.82
CA THR A 105 15.86 1.59 1.91
C THR A 105 16.02 2.06 3.34
N ARG A 106 15.31 1.43 4.29
CA ARG A 106 15.31 1.76 5.73
C ARG A 106 15.15 3.24 6.03
N ARG A 107 14.40 3.96 5.20
CA ARG A 107 14.17 5.40 5.38
C ARG A 107 13.36 5.62 6.66
N ALA A 108 13.82 6.50 7.54
CA ALA A 108 13.09 6.86 8.75
C ALA A 108 11.81 7.64 8.41
N ARG A 109 10.78 7.53 9.25
CA ARG A 109 9.54 8.32 9.15
C ARG A 109 9.74 9.76 9.65
N PRO A 110 8.83 10.70 9.29
CA PRO A 110 8.84 12.06 9.84
C PRO A 110 8.91 12.07 11.38
N PRO A 111 9.75 12.91 12.01
CA PRO A 111 9.91 12.93 13.47
C PRO A 111 8.62 13.26 14.24
N SER A 112 7.73 14.04 13.62
CA SER A 112 6.42 14.39 14.17
C SER A 112 5.38 13.26 14.09
N ASN A 113 5.77 12.07 13.62
CA ASN A 113 4.90 10.89 13.56
C ASN A 113 4.55 10.40 14.97
N LYS A 114 3.26 10.25 15.27
CA LYS A 114 2.80 9.67 16.55
C LYS A 114 2.83 8.13 16.48
N PRO A 115 3.15 7.43 17.58
CA PRO A 115 3.17 5.96 17.63
C PRO A 115 1.76 5.39 17.79
N ASP A 116 0.86 5.73 16.87
CA ASP A 116 -0.56 5.38 16.91
C ASP A 116 -1.04 4.68 15.63
N MET A 117 -0.11 4.05 14.92
CA MET A 117 -0.38 3.22 13.74
C MET A 117 -0.49 1.75 14.19
N ILE A 118 -1.63 1.14 13.87
CA ILE A 118 -1.90 -0.27 14.17
C ILE A 118 -0.85 -1.14 13.49
N GLY A 119 -0.31 -2.13 14.21
CA GLY A 119 0.58 -3.13 13.61
C GLY A 119 1.98 -2.62 13.21
N SER A 120 2.49 -1.54 13.83
CA SER A 120 3.82 -0.93 13.54
C SER A 120 5.04 -1.81 13.92
N VAL A 121 5.04 -3.08 13.55
CA VAL A 121 6.10 -4.04 13.84
C VAL A 121 6.89 -4.32 12.55
N GLY A 122 8.22 -4.42 12.67
CA GLY A 122 9.08 -4.79 11.54
C GLY A 122 9.22 -3.69 10.46
N PRO A 123 9.06 -4.01 9.15
CA PRO A 123 9.29 -3.09 8.04
C PRO A 123 8.46 -1.81 8.12
N ASP A 124 7.34 -1.85 8.82
CA ASP A 124 6.44 -0.72 8.98
C ASP A 124 7.02 0.46 9.75
N LYS A 125 8.17 0.29 10.41
CA LYS A 125 8.95 1.41 10.95
C LYS A 125 9.53 2.33 9.88
N PHE A 126 9.72 1.83 8.65
CA PHE A 126 10.28 2.58 7.54
C PHE A 126 9.20 3.30 6.73
N SER A 127 9.61 4.40 6.10
CA SER A 127 8.71 5.34 5.42
C SER A 127 8.65 5.12 3.90
N PHE A 128 9.74 4.70 3.26
CA PHE A 128 9.79 4.57 1.80
C PHE A 128 9.62 3.10 1.35
N PRO A 129 8.78 2.83 0.33
CA PRO A 129 7.74 3.69 -0.23
C PRO A 129 6.46 3.68 0.63
N SER A 130 5.48 4.53 0.29
CA SER A 130 4.18 4.49 0.93
C SER A 130 3.33 3.33 0.39
N GLY A 131 3.28 2.21 1.14
CA GLY A 131 2.49 1.03 0.75
C GLY A 131 0.98 1.24 0.66
N HIS A 132 0.42 2.20 1.41
CA HIS A 132 -1.01 2.56 1.25
C HIS A 132 -1.25 3.23 -0.10
N VAL A 133 -0.31 4.07 -0.56
CA VAL A 133 -0.44 4.74 -1.86
C VAL A 133 -0.19 3.76 -2.99
N SER A 134 0.82 2.89 -2.87
CA SER A 134 1.09 1.82 -3.84
C SER A 134 -0.15 0.98 -4.10
N ARG A 135 -0.72 0.39 -3.03
CA ARG A 135 -1.95 -0.39 -3.10
C ARG A 135 -3.13 0.38 -3.68
N ALA A 136 -3.39 1.61 -3.24
CA ALA A 136 -4.51 2.39 -3.76
C ALA A 136 -4.38 2.68 -5.25
N VAL A 137 -3.16 2.97 -5.72
CA VAL A 137 -2.86 3.19 -7.14
C VAL A 137 -2.99 1.90 -7.93
N TYR A 138 -2.47 0.78 -7.43
CA TYR A 138 -2.65 -0.54 -8.04
C TYR A 138 -4.15 -0.87 -8.18
N ILE A 139 -4.93 -0.75 -7.10
CA ILE A 139 -6.38 -1.00 -7.09
C ILE A 139 -7.08 -0.12 -8.13
N ALA A 140 -6.79 1.18 -8.12
CA ALA A 140 -7.42 2.10 -9.05
C ALA A 140 -7.06 1.77 -10.50
N PHE A 141 -5.79 1.51 -10.80
CA PHE A 141 -5.35 1.19 -12.16
C PHE A 141 -5.93 -0.13 -12.64
N PHE A 142 -5.96 -1.15 -11.78
CA PHE A 142 -6.55 -2.46 -12.08
C PHE A 142 -8.01 -2.31 -12.53
N PHE A 143 -8.84 -1.61 -11.75
CA PHE A 143 -10.26 -1.47 -12.05
C PHE A 143 -10.61 -0.41 -13.09
N LEU A 144 -9.67 0.48 -13.44
CA LEU A 144 -9.84 1.44 -14.52
C LEU A 144 -9.39 0.90 -15.87
N TYR A 145 -8.37 0.03 -15.90
CA TYR A 145 -7.69 -0.35 -17.14
C TYR A 145 -7.59 -1.86 -17.38
N LEU A 146 -7.27 -2.68 -16.36
CA LEU A 146 -7.08 -4.12 -16.55
C LEU A 146 -8.39 -4.90 -16.57
N HIS A 147 -9.31 -4.52 -15.68
CA HIS A 147 -10.66 -5.05 -15.65
C HIS A 147 -11.65 -3.90 -15.45
N PRO A 148 -11.96 -3.15 -16.52
CA PRO A 148 -12.75 -1.93 -16.46
C PRO A 148 -14.23 -2.22 -16.17
N PHE A 149 -14.54 -2.48 -14.89
CA PHE A 149 -15.91 -2.61 -14.39
C PHE A 149 -16.43 -1.30 -13.77
N VAL A 150 -15.52 -0.34 -13.56
CA VAL A 150 -15.84 0.98 -13.00
C VAL A 150 -16.44 1.87 -14.09
N ASN A 151 -17.77 2.03 -14.04
CA ASN A 151 -18.51 2.95 -14.90
C ASN A 151 -18.01 4.40 -14.75
N PHE A 152 -18.28 5.24 -15.76
CA PHE A 152 -17.84 6.64 -15.81
C PHE A 152 -18.07 7.41 -14.51
N PHE A 153 -19.25 7.24 -13.88
CA PHE A 153 -19.62 7.88 -12.62
C PHE A 153 -18.75 7.49 -11.41
N LEU A 154 -18.20 6.27 -11.41
CA LEU A 154 -17.40 5.75 -10.30
C LEU A 154 -15.91 6.08 -10.42
N ARG A 155 -15.46 6.56 -11.59
CA ARG A 155 -14.06 6.94 -11.81
C ARG A 155 -13.65 8.13 -10.94
N ALA A 156 -14.48 9.17 -10.89
CA ALA A 156 -14.18 10.38 -10.11
C ALA A 156 -14.11 10.11 -8.59
N PRO A 157 -15.06 9.38 -7.97
CA PRO A 157 -14.93 8.94 -6.58
C PRO A 157 -13.66 8.12 -6.30
N LEU A 158 -13.30 7.18 -7.19
CA LEU A 158 -12.12 6.35 -7.04
C LEU A 158 -10.83 7.17 -7.04
N LEU A 159 -10.66 8.07 -8.02
CA LEU A 159 -9.51 8.97 -8.09
C LEU A 159 -9.47 9.96 -6.91
N SER A 160 -10.64 10.43 -6.47
CA SER A 160 -10.75 11.28 -5.27
C SER A 160 -10.34 10.54 -4.01
N TRP A 161 -10.66 9.24 -3.90
CA TRP A 161 -10.21 8.39 -2.80
C TRP A 161 -8.69 8.20 -2.81
N VAL A 162 -8.08 7.86 -3.95
CA VAL A 162 -6.62 7.69 -4.07
C VAL A 162 -5.89 8.99 -3.70
N THR A 163 -6.33 10.13 -4.24
CA THR A 163 -5.72 11.43 -3.96
C THR A 163 -5.88 11.85 -2.51
N SER A 164 -7.08 11.67 -1.93
CA SER A 164 -7.33 11.95 -0.51
C SER A 164 -6.52 11.06 0.41
N LEU A 165 -6.39 9.76 0.08
CA LEU A 165 -5.56 8.82 0.80
C LEU A 165 -4.09 9.24 0.76
N ALA A 166 -3.56 9.56 -0.41
CA ALA A 166 -2.18 10.01 -0.59
C ALA A 166 -1.88 11.29 0.21
N ALA A 167 -2.75 12.30 0.12
CA ALA A 167 -2.64 13.52 0.92
C ALA A 167 -2.68 13.22 2.43
N SER A 168 -3.58 12.34 2.87
CA SER A 168 -3.70 11.97 4.28
C SER A 168 -2.41 11.35 4.86
N ARG A 169 -1.61 10.66 4.04
CA ARG A 169 -0.32 10.06 4.47
C ARG A 169 0.69 11.13 4.88
N ILE A 170 0.73 12.22 4.13
CA ILE A 170 1.60 13.37 4.36
C ILE A 170 1.09 14.18 5.55
N LEU A 171 -0.22 14.46 5.60
CA LEU A 171 -0.83 15.26 6.66
C LEU A 171 -0.84 14.57 8.03
N LEU A 172 -0.93 13.23 8.07
CA LEU A 172 -0.73 12.45 9.31
C LEU A 172 0.72 12.37 9.77
N ARG A 173 1.66 12.88 8.95
CA ARG A 173 3.11 12.79 9.17
C ARG A 173 3.62 11.35 9.14
N ARG A 174 2.97 10.47 8.38
CA ARG A 174 3.44 9.08 8.19
C ARG A 174 4.57 8.99 7.17
N HIS A 175 4.50 9.82 6.14
CA HIS A 175 5.31 9.74 4.94
C HIS A 175 5.72 11.14 4.46
N TYR A 176 6.87 11.21 3.80
CA TYR A 176 7.31 12.36 3.03
C TYR A 176 6.70 12.35 1.62
N ILE A 177 6.80 13.47 0.91
CA ILE A 177 6.27 13.58 -0.46
C ILE A 177 6.94 12.56 -1.38
N LEU A 178 8.26 12.36 -1.33
CA LEU A 178 8.91 11.32 -2.13
C LEU A 178 8.45 9.90 -1.80
N ASP A 179 8.04 9.61 -0.55
CA ASP A 179 7.52 8.28 -0.21
C ASP A 179 6.17 8.03 -0.89
N VAL A 180 5.34 9.07 -0.98
CA VAL A 180 4.04 9.02 -1.68
C VAL A 180 4.25 8.89 -3.19
N LEU A 181 5.18 9.65 -3.77
CA LEU A 181 5.54 9.52 -5.19
C LEU A 181 6.12 8.13 -5.50
N GLY A 182 6.99 7.61 -4.63
CA GLY A 182 7.53 6.26 -4.76
C GLY A 182 6.45 5.19 -4.66
N GLY A 183 5.47 5.36 -3.78
CA GLY A 183 4.30 4.49 -3.72
C GLY A 183 3.47 4.56 -5.00
N PHE A 184 3.21 5.76 -5.52
CA PHE A 184 2.48 5.93 -6.78
C PHE A 184 3.14 5.21 -7.96
N VAL A 185 4.46 5.41 -8.13
CA VAL A 185 5.22 4.73 -9.19
C VAL A 185 5.20 3.22 -9.01
N LEU A 186 5.39 2.73 -7.78
CA LEU A 186 5.37 1.30 -7.49
C LEU A 186 4.03 0.65 -7.85
N GLY A 187 2.91 1.24 -7.43
CA GLY A 187 1.58 0.71 -7.74
C GLY A 187 1.27 0.66 -9.25
N LEU A 188 1.78 1.63 -10.02
CA LEU A 188 1.69 1.58 -11.49
C LEU A 188 2.54 0.46 -12.09
N LEU A 189 3.78 0.30 -11.60
CA LEU A 189 4.67 -0.77 -12.07
C LEU A 189 4.10 -2.15 -11.74
N GLU A 190 3.49 -2.32 -10.57
CA GLU A 190 2.79 -3.54 -10.17
C GLU A 190 1.62 -3.84 -11.10
N ALA A 191 0.79 -2.84 -11.42
CA ALA A 191 -0.32 -3.04 -12.35
C ALA A 191 0.17 -3.40 -13.76
N CYS A 192 1.21 -2.73 -14.27
CA CYS A 192 1.83 -3.08 -15.55
C CYS A 192 2.42 -4.50 -15.53
N PHE A 193 3.07 -4.90 -14.43
CA PHE A 193 3.63 -6.23 -14.28
C PHE A 193 2.52 -7.29 -14.27
N ILE A 194 1.45 -7.09 -13.50
CA ILE A 194 0.29 -8.00 -13.49
C ILE A 194 -0.37 -8.09 -14.86
N SER A 195 -0.47 -6.97 -15.60
CA SER A 195 -0.93 -6.99 -16.99
C SER A 195 -0.04 -7.84 -17.90
N TYR A 196 1.26 -7.86 -17.66
CA TYR A 196 2.22 -8.63 -18.46
C TYR A 196 2.16 -10.13 -18.13
N VAL A 197 1.99 -10.50 -16.86
CA VAL A 197 1.91 -11.90 -16.40
C VAL A 197 0.46 -12.38 -16.23
N TRP A 198 -0.48 -11.77 -16.95
CA TRP A 198 -1.91 -11.99 -16.75
C TRP A 198 -2.30 -13.45 -16.97
N LEU A 199 -2.90 -14.07 -15.95
CA LEU A 199 -3.30 -15.47 -16.01
C LEU A 199 -4.57 -15.65 -16.85
N GLY A 200 -4.58 -16.71 -17.66
CA GLY A 200 -5.73 -17.12 -18.46
C GLY A 200 -6.89 -17.62 -17.60
N LYS A 201 -8.10 -17.62 -18.18
CA LYS A 201 -9.32 -18.06 -17.49
C LYS A 201 -9.20 -19.48 -16.97
N ASP A 202 -8.75 -20.40 -17.82
CA ASP A 202 -8.65 -21.83 -17.49
C ASP A 202 -7.68 -22.06 -16.33
N THR A 203 -6.54 -21.36 -16.32
CA THR A 203 -5.57 -21.43 -15.22
C THR A 203 -6.16 -20.91 -13.90
N CYS A 204 -6.87 -19.79 -13.93
CA CYS A 204 -7.50 -19.23 -12.74
C CYS A 204 -8.63 -20.12 -12.22
N GLN A 205 -9.43 -20.70 -13.11
CA GLN A 205 -10.48 -21.65 -12.76
C GLN A 205 -9.89 -22.89 -12.11
N TRP A 206 -8.88 -23.50 -12.76
CA TRP A 206 -8.16 -24.64 -12.23
C TRP A 206 -7.57 -24.34 -10.84
N LEU A 207 -6.95 -23.18 -10.64
CA LEU A 207 -6.39 -22.79 -9.33
C LEU A 207 -7.45 -22.75 -8.23
N VAL A 208 -8.62 -22.15 -8.50
CA VAL A 208 -9.70 -22.02 -7.52
C VAL A 208 -10.31 -23.39 -7.19
N THR A 209 -10.60 -24.20 -8.20
CA THR A 209 -11.16 -25.55 -8.01
C THR A 209 -10.18 -26.48 -7.30
N PHE A 210 -8.90 -26.42 -7.66
CA PHE A 210 -7.83 -27.20 -7.03
C PHE A 210 -7.69 -26.85 -5.55
N LEU A 211 -7.72 -25.56 -5.20
CA LEU A 211 -7.61 -25.12 -3.81
C LEU A 211 -8.85 -25.41 -2.95
N SER A 212 -9.98 -25.70 -3.59
CA SER A 212 -11.25 -25.93 -2.91
C SER A 212 -11.65 -27.39 -2.84
N ASP A 213 -10.78 -28.31 -3.29
CA ASP A 213 -11.00 -29.76 -3.37
C ASP A 213 -12.27 -30.18 -4.13
N GLU A 214 -12.88 -29.29 -4.91
CA GLU A 214 -13.97 -29.62 -5.83
C GLU A 214 -13.36 -30.19 -7.11
N LYS A 215 -13.58 -31.48 -7.35
CA LYS A 215 -13.29 -32.07 -8.67
C LYS A 215 -14.13 -31.34 -9.71
N MET A 216 -13.53 -30.95 -10.83
CA MET A 216 -14.24 -30.43 -12.00
C MET A 216 -15.22 -31.49 -12.50
N GLY A 217 -16.45 -31.45 -11.99
CA GLY A 217 -17.60 -32.17 -12.51
C GLY A 217 -18.40 -31.20 -13.36
N ASP A 218 -18.32 -31.40 -14.68
CA ASP A 218 -19.26 -31.02 -15.72
C ASP A 218 -19.98 -29.67 -15.55
N TYR A 219 -19.33 -28.61 -16.01
CA TYR A 219 -20.00 -27.40 -16.51
C TYR A 219 -19.78 -27.33 -18.03
N ASP A 220 -20.45 -28.23 -18.75
CA ASP A 220 -20.71 -28.12 -20.20
C ASP A 220 -21.90 -27.18 -20.46
#